data_AF-M5RK21-F1
#
_entry.id   AF-M5RK21-F1
#
_cell.length_a   1.000
_cell.length_b   1.000
_cell.length_c   1.000
_cell.angle_alpha   90.00
_cell.angle_beta   90.00
_cell.angle_gamma   90.00
#
_symmetry.space_group_name_H-M   'P 1'
#
loop_
_entity.id
_entity.type
_entity.pdbx_description
1 polymer ?
#
loop_
_entity_poly.entity_id
_entity_poly.type
_entity_poly.pdbx_seq_one_letter_code
_entity_poly.pdbx_strand_id
1 'polypeptide(L)'
;MLVRGNHHQHWIDGHPTADLIDLDEKGRSLEGVLAVQVHVGPAMKIQYKDFKIKHLPDNLPLLTAEDHPIPSDAYGVKPQGRLPKDWKAPVYGQR
;
A
#
# COMPACT_ATOMS: atom_id res chain seq x y z
N MET A 1 3.18 11.28 -0.47
CA MET A 1 2.93 10.01 -1.18
C MET A 1 3.28 10.19 -2.65
N LEU A 2 3.67 9.10 -3.32
CA LEU A 2 3.93 9.02 -4.76
C LEU A 2 3.17 7.81 -5.29
N VAL A 3 2.39 8.01 -6.35
CA VAL A 3 1.65 6.94 -7.02
C VAL A 3 2.00 7.01 -8.50
N ARG A 4 2.52 5.92 -9.04
CA ARG A 4 2.93 5.77 -10.45
C ARG A 4 2.30 4.49 -11.00
N GLY A 5 1.22 4.62 -11.77
CA GLY A 5 0.44 3.46 -12.21
C GLY A 5 -0.03 2.66 -11.00
N ASN A 6 0.38 1.40 -10.91
CA ASN A 6 0.06 0.50 -9.79
C ASN A 6 1.11 0.46 -8.67
N HIS A 7 2.09 1.38 -8.64
CA HIS A 7 3.10 1.46 -7.58
C HIS A 7 2.82 2.62 -6.62
N HIS A 8 2.58 2.30 -5.35
CA HIS A 8 2.18 3.22 -4.30
C HIS A 8 3.25 3.29 -3.21
N GLN A 9 3.76 4.49 -2.96
CA GLN A 9 4.79 4.71 -1.94
C GLN A 9 4.39 5.87 -1.01
N HIS A 10 4.57 5.66 0.29
CA HIS A 10 4.19 6.61 1.33
C HIS A 10 5.36 6.93 2.26
N TRP A 11 5.40 8.19 2.69
CA TRP A 11 6.38 8.70 3.64
C TRP A 11 5.70 9.58 4.67
N ILE A 12 6.22 9.56 5.89
CA ILE A 12 5.91 10.51 6.96
C ILE A 12 7.25 11.11 7.39
N ASP A 13 7.36 12.44 7.35
CA ASP A 13 8.59 13.16 7.68
C ASP A 13 9.84 12.63 6.97
N GLY A 14 9.69 12.25 5.69
CA GLY A 14 10.77 11.68 4.86
C GLY A 14 11.07 10.19 5.09
N HIS A 15 10.45 9.56 6.08
CA HIS A 15 10.68 8.15 6.40
C HIS A 15 9.70 7.26 5.61
N PRO A 16 10.17 6.26 4.85
CA PRO A 16 9.29 5.34 4.12
C PRO A 16 8.42 4.55 5.10
N THR A 17 7.11 4.55 4.87
CA THR A 17 6.13 3.84 5.72
C THR A 17 5.37 2.75 4.98
N ALA A 18 5.21 2.88 3.66
CA ALA A 18 4.61 1.85 2.83
C ALA A 18 5.19 1.89 1.42
N ASP A 19 5.35 0.71 0.82
CA ASP A 19 5.72 0.48 -0.57
C ASP A 19 4.91 -0.74 -1.06
N LEU A 20 4.05 -0.54 -2.05
CA LEU A 20 3.09 -1.53 -2.52
C LEU A 20 2.97 -1.48 -4.04
N ILE A 21 2.96 -2.65 -4.68
CA ILE A 21 2.58 -2.83 -6.08
C ILE A 21 1.22 -3.53 -6.12
N ASP A 22 0.22 -2.90 -6.70
CA ASP A 22 -1.11 -3.48 -6.90
C ASP A 22 -1.14 -4.34 -8.18
N LEU A 23 -0.98 -5.64 -7.98
CA LEU A 23 -0.97 -6.65 -9.04
C LEU A 23 -2.37 -7.24 -9.31
N ASP A 24 -3.43 -6.76 -8.65
CA ASP A 24 -4.81 -7.21 -8.94
C ASP A 24 -5.39 -6.43 -10.12
N GLU A 25 -5.15 -6.88 -11.34
CA GLU A 25 -5.62 -6.19 -12.55
C GLU A 25 -7.15 -6.01 -12.61
N LYS A 26 -7.91 -6.91 -11.99
CA LYS A 26 -9.38 -6.88 -12.01
C LYS A 26 -9.95 -5.99 -10.92
N GLY A 27 -9.31 -5.98 -9.75
CA GLY A 27 -9.75 -5.23 -8.58
C GLY A 27 -9.18 -3.82 -8.45
N ARG A 28 -8.06 -3.52 -9.10
CA ARG A 28 -7.39 -2.21 -8.99
C ARG A 28 -8.13 -1.10 -9.74
N SER A 29 -7.93 0.12 -9.27
CA SER A 29 -8.32 1.36 -9.95
C SER A 29 -7.09 2.22 -10.19
N LEU A 30 -6.87 2.67 -11.44
CA LEU A 30 -5.74 3.53 -11.81
C LEU A 30 -6.06 5.03 -11.67
N GLU A 31 -7.32 5.37 -11.47
CA GLU A 31 -7.80 6.73 -11.28
C GLU A 31 -8.84 6.80 -10.16
N GLY A 32 -9.07 8.01 -9.63
CA GLY A 32 -10.02 8.24 -8.57
C GLY A 32 -9.89 9.63 -7.95
N VAL A 33 -10.49 9.80 -6.78
CA VAL A 33 -10.46 11.05 -6.01
C VAL A 33 -9.49 10.96 -4.84
N LEU A 34 -8.79 12.06 -4.56
CA LEU A 34 -8.06 12.22 -3.29
C LEU A 34 -9.04 12.66 -2.21
N ALA A 35 -9.24 11.82 -1.21
CA ALA A 35 -10.14 12.08 -0.09
C ALA A 35 -9.41 11.95 1.24
N VAL A 36 -9.93 12.64 2.25
CA VAL A 36 -9.42 12.60 3.62
C VAL A 36 -10.49 11.98 4.49
N GLN A 37 -10.23 10.79 5.01
CA GLN A 37 -11.17 10.09 5.88
C GLN A 37 -10.99 10.53 7.33
N VAL A 38 -12.08 10.84 8.01
CA VAL A 38 -12.11 11.10 9.46
C VAL A 38 -12.96 10.01 10.11
N HIS A 39 -12.33 9.17 10.94
CA HIS A 39 -13.03 8.13 11.68
C HIS A 39 -13.75 8.72 12.90
N VAL A 40 -14.93 8.21 13.20
CA VAL A 40 -15.70 8.59 14.41
C VAL A 40 -15.17 7.80 15.60
N GLY A 41 -14.56 8.48 16.57
CA GLY A 41 -14.03 7.89 17.79
C GLY A 41 -14.14 8.84 18.99
N PRO A 42 -13.35 8.65 20.06
CA PRO A 42 -13.21 9.65 21.12
C PRO A 42 -12.92 11.04 20.54
N ALA A 43 -13.20 12.10 21.31
CA ALA A 43 -13.00 13.46 20.84
C ALA A 43 -11.56 13.67 20.32
N MET A 44 -11.43 13.94 19.03
CA MET A 44 -10.16 14.19 18.35
C MET A 44 -10.28 15.42 17.45
N LYS A 45 -9.19 16.18 17.34
CA LYS A 45 -9.07 17.33 16.43
C LYS A 45 -7.98 17.04 15.42
N ILE A 46 -8.32 17.11 14.14
CA ILE A 46 -7.36 16.96 13.03
C ILE A 46 -7.35 18.26 12.23
N GLN A 47 -6.16 18.70 11.81
CA GLN A 47 -5.97 19.92 11.04
C GLN A 47 -5.07 19.62 9.85
N TYR A 48 -5.45 20.13 8.69
CA TYR A 48 -4.71 19.96 7.45
C TYR A 48 -4.38 21.34 6.87
N LYS A 49 -3.25 21.43 6.19
CA LYS A 49 -2.80 22.63 5.50
C LYS A 49 -1.94 22.23 4.31
N ASP A 50 -1.93 23.08 3.29
CA ASP A 50 -0.99 23.01 2.16
C ASP A 50 -1.04 21.69 1.37
N PHE A 51 -2.25 21.20 1.05
CA PHE A 51 -2.40 20.13 0.06
C PHE A 51 -1.87 20.59 -1.30
N LYS A 52 -0.93 19.82 -1.85
CA LYS A 52 -0.35 20.05 -3.17
C LYS A 52 -0.39 18.74 -3.94
N ILE A 53 -0.67 18.85 -5.24
CA ILE A 53 -0.68 17.72 -6.16
C ILE A 53 0.20 18.03 -7.37
N LYS A 54 0.98 17.03 -7.79
CA LYS A 54 1.69 17.04 -9.05
C LYS A 54 1.17 15.87 -9.88
N HIS A 55 0.54 16.18 -11.01
CA HIS A 55 0.12 15.17 -11.96
C HIS A 55 1.35 14.61 -12.68
N LEU A 56 1.35 13.30 -12.87
CA LEU A 56 2.33 12.58 -13.68
C LEU A 56 1.67 12.21 -15.02
N PRO A 57 2.43 11.79 -16.04
CA PRO A 57 1.85 11.29 -17.28
C PRO A 57 0.93 10.08 -17.04
N ASP A 58 -0.16 9.97 -17.80
CA ASP A 58 -1.14 8.88 -17.66
C ASP A 58 -0.64 7.54 -18.24
N ASN A 59 0.37 7.59 -19.12
CA ASN A 59 0.91 6.44 -19.85
C ASN A 59 2.16 5.83 -19.17
N LEU A 60 2.27 5.95 -17.85
CA LEU A 60 3.35 5.29 -17.12
C LEU A 60 3.19 3.76 -17.20
N PRO A 61 4.29 3.00 -17.37
CA PRO A 61 4.21 1.54 -17.43
C PRO A 61 3.72 0.97 -16.11
N LEU A 62 2.87 -0.06 -16.20
CA LEU A 62 2.43 -0.83 -15.05
C LEU A 62 3.43 -1.94 -14.76
N LEU A 63 3.66 -2.17 -13.47
CA LEU A 63 4.55 -3.22 -12.99
C LEU A 63 3.81 -4.57 -13.00
N THR A 64 4.52 -5.62 -13.40
CA THR A 64 3.98 -6.98 -13.55
C THR A 64 4.47 -7.90 -12.44
N ALA A 65 3.81 -9.05 -12.25
CA ALA A 65 4.25 -10.03 -11.26
C ALA A 65 5.54 -10.74 -11.71
N GLU A 66 5.73 -10.88 -13.02
CA GLU A 66 6.90 -11.49 -13.65
C GLU A 66 8.17 -10.69 -13.37
N ASP A 67 8.09 -9.36 -13.44
CA ASP A 67 9.22 -8.45 -13.19
C ASP A 67 9.44 -8.18 -11.68
N HIS A 68 8.44 -8.48 -10.85
CA HIS A 68 8.46 -8.25 -9.40
C HIS A 68 8.10 -9.53 -8.62
N PRO A 69 8.93 -10.59 -8.72
CA PRO A 69 8.67 -11.84 -8.03
C PRO A 69 8.71 -11.64 -6.51
N ILE A 70 7.82 -12.34 -5.80
CA ILE A 70 7.85 -12.37 -4.34
C ILE A 70 9.12 -13.11 -3.91
N PRO A 71 9.99 -12.50 -3.06
CA PRO A 71 11.19 -13.16 -2.57
C PRO A 71 10.86 -14.49 -1.89
N SER A 72 11.72 -15.50 -2.08
CA SER A 72 11.51 -16.82 -1.49
C SER A 72 11.50 -16.79 0.04
N ASP A 73 12.16 -15.82 0.65
CA ASP A 73 12.21 -15.58 2.10
C ASP A 73 11.12 -14.61 2.59
N ALA A 74 10.25 -14.12 1.72
CA ALA A 74 9.18 -13.21 2.10
C ALA A 74 8.20 -13.87 3.09
N TYR A 75 7.88 -13.14 4.15
CA TYR A 75 6.90 -13.58 5.14
C TYR A 75 5.47 -13.26 4.69
N GLY A 76 4.57 -14.21 4.94
CA GLY A 76 3.14 -14.01 4.74
C GLY A 76 2.60 -12.96 5.71
N VAL A 77 1.67 -12.13 5.20
CA VAL A 77 0.98 -11.12 5.99
C VAL A 77 0.17 -11.80 7.10
N LYS A 78 0.28 -11.26 8.32
CA LYS A 78 -0.48 -11.73 9.46
C LYS A 78 -1.98 -11.55 9.18
N PRO A 79 -2.80 -12.61 9.22
CA PRO A 79 -4.24 -12.49 8.99
C PRO A 79 -4.91 -11.67 10.11
N GLN A 80 -6.01 -11.03 9.77
CA GLN A 80 -6.83 -10.31 10.73
C GLN A 80 -7.56 -11.30 11.65
N GLY A 81 -7.48 -11.10 12.97
CA GLY A 81 -8.16 -11.94 13.97
C GLY A 81 -7.24 -12.46 15.08
N ARG A 82 -7.81 -13.30 15.96
CA ARG A 82 -7.02 -14.01 16.99
C ARG A 82 -6.31 -15.18 16.37
N LEU A 83 -5.00 -15.23 16.56
CA LEU A 83 -4.15 -16.33 16.12
C LEU A 83 -3.72 -17.18 17.32
N PRO A 84 -3.36 -18.46 17.09
CA PRO A 84 -2.66 -19.27 18.09
C PRO A 84 -1.41 -18.56 18.61
N LYS A 85 -1.05 -18.79 19.88
CA LYS A 85 0.12 -18.15 20.53
C LYS A 85 1.44 -18.49 19.82
N ASP A 86 1.48 -19.64 19.19
CA ASP A 86 2.62 -20.24 18.48
C ASP A 86 2.56 -20.02 16.96
N TRP A 87 1.65 -19.16 16.47
CA TRP A 87 1.57 -18.86 15.05
C TRP A 87 2.88 -18.24 14.54
N LYS A 88 3.38 -18.81 13.43
CA LYS A 88 4.52 -18.29 12.69
C LYS A 88 4.07 -17.86 11.30
N ALA A 89 4.63 -16.74 10.83
CA ALA A 89 4.37 -16.30 9.47
C ALA A 89 4.87 -17.37 8.48
N PRO A 90 4.03 -17.81 7.53
CA PRO A 90 4.50 -18.71 6.48
C PRO A 90 5.55 -17.98 5.63
N VAL A 91 6.56 -18.68 5.16
CA VAL A 91 7.57 -18.14 4.25
C VAL A 91 7.20 -18.54 2.83
N TYR A 92 7.20 -17.60 1.89
CA TYR A 92 6.66 -17.79 0.54
C TYR A 92 7.30 -18.97 -0.20
N GLY A 93 8.63 -19.10 -0.18
CA GLY A 93 9.36 -20.17 -0.86
C GLY A 93 9.31 -21.54 -0.17
N GLN A 94 8.62 -21.66 0.97
CA GLN A 94 8.42 -22.95 1.68
C GLN A 94 7.03 -23.55 1.42
N ARG A 95 6.22 -22.91 0.57
CA ARG A 95 4.90 -23.40 0.16
C ARG A 95 4.96 -24.36 -1.00
#